data_AF-A0A950N1M6-F1
#
_entry.id   AF-A0A950N1M6-F1
#
_cell.length_a   1.000
_cell.length_b   1.000
_cell.length_c   1.000
_cell.angle_alpha   90.00
_cell.angle_beta   90.00
_cell.angle_gamma   90.00
#
_symmetry.space_group_name_H-M   'P 1'
#
loop_
_entity.id
_entity.type
_entity.pdbx_description
1 polymer ?
#
loop_
_entity_poly.entity_id
_entity_poly.type
_entity_poly.pdbx_seq_one_letter_code
_entity_poly.pdbx_strand_id
1 'polypeptide(L)'
;MSRPRIGPEPAPLPGSAGQKLLELLPFGIGKAAKPRHFTDMLKIVWENKDSLGYAMRILNHGVCDGCSLGPYGLKDNVIDGVHLCTTRLRLLRLNTMPAFDPGLLADVGPLRRK
;
A
#
# COMPACT_ATOMS: atom_id res chain seq x y z
N MET A 1 6.82 8.75 -10.86
CA MET A 1 6.80 7.46 -10.14
C MET A 1 7.55 7.64 -8.82
N SER A 2 6.84 7.72 -7.70
CA SER A 2 7.47 7.72 -6.37
C SER A 2 8.17 6.38 -6.18
N ARG A 3 9.45 6.39 -5.76
CA ARG A 3 10.19 5.16 -5.46
C ARG A 3 9.35 4.26 -4.54
N PRO A 4 9.26 2.94 -4.81
CA PRO A 4 8.65 2.03 -3.87
C PRO A 4 9.44 2.14 -2.55
N ARG A 5 8.76 2.49 -1.46
CA ARG A 5 9.35 2.50 -0.11
C ARG A 5 9.56 1.06 0.33
N ILE A 6 10.67 0.47 -0.12
CA ILE A 6 11.14 -0.85 0.30
C ILE A 6 11.97 -0.62 1.56
N GLY A 7 11.41 -0.99 2.71
CA GLY A 7 12.03 -0.83 4.03
C GLY A 7 11.70 0.49 4.73
N PRO A 8 11.78 0.54 6.07
CA PRO A 8 11.67 1.79 6.81
C PRO A 8 12.82 2.73 6.38
N GLU A 9 12.50 4.01 6.24
CA GLU A 9 13.51 5.05 6.09
C GLU A 9 14.49 4.96 7.28
N PRO A 10 15.81 5.04 7.06
CA PRO A 10 16.76 4.97 8.17
C PRO A 10 16.38 6.04 9.19
N ALA A 11 16.22 5.63 10.44
CA ALA A 11 15.94 6.57 11.51
C ALA A 11 17.02 7.66 11.52
N PRO A 12 16.68 8.92 11.89
CA PRO A 12 17.70 9.95 12.06
C PRO A 12 18.77 9.46 13.05
N LEU A 13 19.96 10.07 13.07
CA LEU A 13 21.02 9.64 13.99
C LEU A 13 20.61 9.86 15.46
N PRO A 14 20.87 8.88 16.36
CA PRO A 14 20.57 8.98 17.79
C PRO A 14 21.14 10.27 18.39
N GLY A 15 20.30 11.08 19.04
CA GLY A 15 20.69 12.30 19.75
C GLY A 15 20.68 13.59 18.92
N SER A 16 20.30 13.54 17.64
CA SER A 16 20.17 14.75 16.81
C SER A 16 18.98 15.63 17.24
N ALA A 17 19.09 16.95 17.06
CA ALA A 17 18.03 17.91 17.41
C ALA A 17 16.68 17.57 16.73
N GLY A 18 16.74 17.01 15.51
CA GLY A 18 15.56 16.55 14.78
C GLY A 18 14.86 15.35 15.44
N GLN A 19 15.58 14.43 16.08
CA GLN A 19 14.96 13.33 16.82
C GLN A 19 14.21 13.80 18.06
N LYS A 20 14.81 14.71 18.84
CA LYS A 20 14.18 15.24 20.06
C LYS A 20 12.86 15.94 19.73
N LEU A 21 12.81 16.66 18.61
CA LEU A 21 11.56 17.24 18.10
C LEU A 21 10.54 16.16 17.72
N LEU A 22 10.95 15.12 16.99
CA LEU A 22 10.09 13.99 16.61
C LEU A 22 9.59 13.16 17.82
N GLU A 23 10.35 13.10 18.91
CA GLU A 23 9.97 12.44 20.16
C GLU A 23 8.95 13.23 20.97
N LEU A 24 9.01 14.57 20.90
CA LEU A 24 8.07 15.46 21.58
C LEU A 24 6.70 15.51 20.87
N LEU A 25 6.65 15.19 19.58
CA LEU A 25 5.39 15.18 18.84
C LEU A 25 4.47 14.06 19.34
N PRO A 26 3.22 14.39 19.72
CA PRO A 26 2.28 13.40 20.25
C PRO A 26 2.00 12.32 19.21
N PHE A 27 1.76 11.11 19.67
CA PHE A 27 1.48 9.94 18.83
C PHE A 27 2.57 9.64 17.78
N GLY A 28 3.82 10.08 17.96
CA GLY A 28 4.91 9.77 17.01
C GLY A 28 4.66 10.33 15.61
N ILE A 29 3.96 11.47 15.52
CA ILE A 29 3.79 12.22 14.27
C ILE A 29 5.18 12.57 13.72
N GLY A 30 5.42 12.27 12.43
CA GLY A 30 6.72 12.49 11.78
C GLY A 30 7.75 11.37 11.98
N LYS A 31 7.53 10.40 12.88
CA LYS A 31 8.44 9.25 13.01
C LYS A 31 8.24 8.31 11.81
N ALA A 32 9.30 8.14 11.01
CA ALA A 32 9.27 7.30 9.81
C ALA A 32 8.88 5.83 10.09
N ALA A 33 9.27 5.32 11.27
CA ALA A 33 8.97 3.96 11.69
C ALA A 33 7.49 3.72 12.05
N LYS A 34 6.67 4.77 12.25
CA LYS A 34 5.28 4.61 12.66
C LYS A 34 4.37 4.34 11.46
N PRO A 35 3.66 3.20 11.41
CA PRO A 35 2.68 2.93 10.36
C PRO A 35 1.54 3.95 10.39
N ARG A 36 1.10 4.41 9.22
CA ARG A 36 -0.03 5.34 9.06
C ARG A 36 -1.18 4.69 8.29
N HIS A 37 -1.82 3.72 8.92
CA HIS A 37 -2.84 2.88 8.29
C HIS A 37 -3.97 3.70 7.65
N PHE A 38 -4.52 4.70 8.35
CA PHE A 38 -5.60 5.52 7.81
C PHE A 38 -5.19 6.36 6.60
N THR A 39 -3.99 6.96 6.61
CA THR A 39 -3.53 7.73 5.44
C THR A 39 -3.22 6.82 4.26
N ASP A 40 -2.71 5.62 4.52
CA ASP A 40 -2.48 4.63 3.48
C ASP A 40 -3.82 4.14 2.89
N MET A 41 -4.83 3.88 3.72
CA MET A 41 -6.18 3.53 3.28
C MET A 41 -6.79 4.63 2.41
N LEU A 42 -6.70 5.91 2.83
CA LEU A 42 -7.17 7.04 2.03
C LEU A 42 -6.48 7.12 0.67
N LYS A 43 -5.16 6.92 0.63
CA LYS A 43 -4.39 6.87 -0.61
C LYS A 43 -4.87 5.73 -1.52
N ILE A 44 -5.14 4.55 -0.97
CA ILE A 44 -5.61 3.40 -1.74
C ILE A 44 -7.01 3.66 -2.31
N VAL A 45 -7.92 4.25 -1.53
CA VAL A 45 -9.24 4.66 -2.03
C VAL A 45 -9.07 5.64 -3.20
N TRP A 46 -8.16 6.60 -3.08
CA TRP A 46 -7.88 7.56 -4.16
C TRP A 46 -7.29 6.90 -5.42
N GLU A 47 -6.39 5.93 -5.27
CA GLU A 47 -5.79 5.18 -6.39
C GLU A 47 -6.79 4.26 -7.10
N ASN A 48 -7.88 3.87 -6.43
CA ASN A 48 -8.92 2.99 -6.97
C ASN A 48 -10.24 3.74 -7.24
N LYS A 49 -10.23 5.08 -7.20
CA LYS A 49 -11.44 5.91 -7.34
C LYS A 49 -12.18 5.71 -8.66
N ASP A 50 -11.48 5.26 -9.69
CA ASP A 50 -11.98 4.90 -11.02
C ASP A 50 -12.75 3.57 -11.04
N SER A 51 -12.58 2.71 -10.03
CA SER A 51 -13.13 1.36 -9.99
C SER A 51 -13.61 0.92 -8.59
N LEU A 52 -14.12 1.84 -7.76
CA LEU A 52 -14.49 1.56 -6.36
C LEU A 52 -15.50 0.42 -6.21
N GLY A 53 -16.54 0.37 -7.06
CA GLY A 53 -17.52 -0.70 -7.02
C GLY A 53 -16.90 -2.07 -7.27
N TYR A 54 -15.95 -2.14 -8.21
CA TYR A 54 -15.24 -3.39 -8.50
C TYR A 54 -14.22 -3.75 -7.41
N ALA A 55 -13.47 -2.77 -6.90
CA ALA A 55 -12.62 -2.92 -5.73
C ALA A 55 -13.38 -3.51 -4.54
N MET A 56 -14.58 -3.00 -4.25
CA MET A 56 -15.42 -3.53 -3.17
C MET A 56 -15.90 -4.96 -3.43
N ARG A 57 -16.18 -5.33 -4.68
CA ARG A 57 -16.49 -6.73 -5.02
C ARG A 57 -15.31 -7.66 -4.74
N ILE A 58 -14.09 -7.25 -5.11
CA ILE A 58 -12.86 -8.00 -4.82
C ILE A 58 -12.63 -8.12 -3.32
N LEU A 59 -12.84 -7.05 -2.55
CA LEU A 59 -12.66 -7.09 -1.09
C LEU A 59 -13.69 -7.99 -0.40
N ASN A 60 -14.95 -7.97 -0.85
CA ASN A 60 -16.03 -8.73 -0.23
C ASN A 60 -16.06 -10.22 -0.63
N HIS A 61 -15.63 -10.55 -1.84
CA HIS A 61 -15.79 -11.91 -2.39
C HIS A 61 -14.47 -12.55 -2.86
N GLY A 62 -13.41 -11.78 -3.02
CA GLY A 62 -12.10 -12.26 -3.45
C GLY A 62 -11.23 -12.77 -2.30
N VAL A 63 -10.08 -13.32 -2.67
CA VAL A 63 -9.03 -13.78 -1.74
C VAL A 63 -7.86 -12.81 -1.80
N CYS A 64 -7.12 -12.68 -0.70
CA CYS A 64 -5.89 -11.90 -0.67
C CYS A 64 -4.76 -12.60 -1.43
N ASP A 65 -4.13 -11.88 -2.35
CA ASP A 65 -3.01 -12.29 -3.20
C ASP A 65 -1.63 -11.86 -2.65
N GLY A 66 -1.60 -11.09 -1.56
CA GLY A 66 -0.37 -10.52 -0.99
C GLY A 66 0.05 -11.03 0.38
N CYS A 67 -0.83 -11.74 1.08
CA CYS A 67 -0.60 -12.14 2.47
C CYS A 67 -0.78 -13.65 2.61
N SER A 68 0.18 -14.31 3.26
CA SER A 68 0.17 -15.75 3.49
C SER A 68 -1.00 -16.24 4.35
N LEU A 69 -1.71 -15.34 5.06
CA LEU A 69 -2.92 -15.66 5.83
C LEU A 69 -4.13 -15.95 4.94
N GLY A 70 -4.10 -15.57 3.66
CA GLY A 70 -5.14 -15.87 2.68
C GLY A 70 -6.58 -15.50 3.09
N PRO A 71 -6.86 -14.30 3.65
CA PRO A 71 -8.24 -13.92 3.99
C PRO A 71 -9.15 -13.99 2.76
N TYR A 72 -10.35 -14.51 2.96
CA TYR A 72 -11.41 -14.65 1.96
C TYR A 72 -12.57 -13.71 2.32
N GLY A 73 -12.97 -12.89 1.35
CA GLY A 73 -13.80 -11.74 1.63
C GLY A 73 -13.12 -10.82 2.65
N LEU A 74 -13.83 -10.41 3.69
CA LEU A 74 -13.29 -9.57 4.78
C LEU A 74 -12.89 -10.36 6.03
N LYS A 75 -12.73 -11.69 5.96
CA LYS A 75 -12.49 -12.56 7.12
C LYS A 75 -11.28 -13.47 6.91
N ASP A 76 -10.72 -13.97 8.00
CA ASP A 76 -9.76 -15.07 8.00
C ASP A 76 -10.16 -16.15 9.03
N ASN A 77 -9.30 -17.17 9.18
CA ASN A 77 -9.49 -18.27 10.12
C ASN A 77 -8.79 -18.07 11.49
N VAL A 78 -8.15 -16.91 11.70
CA VAL A 78 -7.25 -16.69 12.84
C VAL A 78 -7.86 -15.72 13.85
N ILE A 79 -8.48 -14.65 13.37
CA ILE A 79 -9.09 -13.62 14.21
C ILE A 79 -10.56 -13.44 13.85
N ASP A 80 -11.37 -13.23 14.87
CA ASP A 80 -12.75 -12.84 14.67
C ASP A 80 -12.86 -11.40 14.15
N GLY A 81 -13.79 -11.19 13.22
CA GLY A 81 -14.11 -9.86 12.69
C GLY A 81 -13.51 -9.59 11.31
N VAL A 82 -13.21 -8.32 11.04
CA VAL A 82 -12.74 -7.86 9.73
C VAL A 82 -11.22 -7.96 9.63
N HIS A 83 -10.74 -8.78 8.72
CA HIS A 83 -9.33 -8.79 8.32
C HIS A 83 -9.11 -7.93 7.08
N LEU A 84 -8.49 -6.77 7.28
CA LEU A 84 -8.04 -5.91 6.19
C LEU A 84 -6.63 -5.38 6.45
N CYS A 85 -5.64 -6.07 5.89
CA CYS A 85 -4.24 -5.67 6.02
C CYS A 85 -3.83 -4.64 4.94
N THR A 86 -2.87 -3.78 5.29
CA THR A 86 -2.37 -2.75 4.37
C THR A 86 -1.70 -3.36 3.12
N THR A 87 -1.11 -4.56 3.24
CA THR A 87 -0.51 -5.28 2.11
C THR A 87 -1.53 -5.62 1.03
N ARG A 88 -2.67 -6.22 1.41
CA ARG A 88 -3.78 -6.51 0.48
C ARG A 88 -4.27 -5.24 -0.20
N LEU A 89 -4.50 -4.19 0.58
CA LEU A 89 -4.99 -2.92 0.06
C LEU A 89 -4.01 -2.26 -0.94
N ARG A 90 -2.70 -2.37 -0.72
CA ARG A 90 -1.69 -1.83 -1.66
C ARG A 90 -1.63 -2.60 -2.98
N LEU A 91 -1.95 -3.89 -2.96
CA LEU A 91 -2.00 -4.73 -4.18
C LEU A 91 -3.34 -4.65 -4.91
N LEU A 92 -4.38 -4.11 -4.27
CA LEU A 92 -5.71 -3.97 -4.86
C LEU A 92 -5.68 -3.29 -6.23
N ARG A 93 -4.80 -2.30 -6.42
CA ARG A 93 -4.66 -1.59 -7.69
C ARG A 93 -4.28 -2.51 -8.85
N LEU A 94 -3.49 -3.57 -8.63
CA LEU A 94 -3.13 -4.52 -9.68
C LEU A 94 -4.37 -5.28 -10.20
N ASN A 95 -5.37 -5.45 -9.34
CA ASN A 95 -6.61 -6.15 -9.67
C ASN A 95 -7.66 -5.22 -10.31
N THR A 96 -7.54 -3.91 -10.14
CA THR A 96 -8.48 -2.91 -10.69
C THR A 96 -7.89 -2.03 -11.78
N MET A 97 -6.61 -2.21 -12.14
CA MET A 97 -5.98 -1.40 -13.17
C MET A 97 -6.68 -1.60 -14.52
N PRO A 98 -6.75 -0.57 -15.37
CA PRO A 98 -7.33 -0.71 -16.70
C PRO A 98 -6.52 -1.69 -17.55
N ALA A 99 -7.13 -2.11 -18.66
CA ALA A 99 -6.46 -2.93 -19.65
C ALA A 99 -5.14 -2.26 -20.10
N PHE A 100 -4.12 -3.09 -20.30
CA PHE A 100 -2.83 -2.65 -20.81
C PHE A 100 -3.00 -2.11 -22.24
N ASP A 101 -2.38 -0.97 -22.53
CA ASP A 101 -2.35 -0.39 -23.89
C ASP A 101 -1.19 -1.00 -24.70
N PRO A 102 -1.47 -1.83 -25.73
CA PRO A 102 -0.42 -2.44 -26.55
C PRO A 102 0.42 -1.42 -27.31
N GLY A 103 -0.09 -0.21 -27.56
CA GLY A 103 0.66 0.88 -28.20
C GLY A 103 1.90 1.30 -27.42
N LEU A 104 1.93 1.08 -26.10
CA LEU A 104 3.10 1.32 -25.26
C LEU A 104 4.28 0.39 -25.59
N LEU A 105 4.04 -0.74 -26.25
CA LEU A 105 5.08 -1.66 -26.72
C LEU A 105 5.56 -1.36 -28.15
N ALA A 106 5.06 -0.30 -28.79
CA ALA A 106 5.44 0.04 -30.16
C ALA A 106 6.95 0.33 -30.31
N ASP A 107 7.60 0.85 -29.27
CA ASP A 107 9.05 1.00 -29.20
C ASP A 107 9.60 0.59 -27.82
N VAL A 108 10.22 -0.58 -27.77
CA VAL A 108 10.90 -1.11 -26.58
C VAL A 108 12.41 -0.83 -26.58
N GLY A 109 12.94 -0.15 -27.61
CA GLY A 109 14.36 0.19 -27.76
C GLY A 109 14.98 0.88 -26.53
N PRO A 110 14.30 1.83 -25.86
CA PRO A 110 14.79 2.48 -24.64
C PRO A 110 15.05 1.53 -23.46
N LEU A 111 14.40 0.36 -23.39
CA LEU A 111 14.61 -0.60 -22.31
C LEU A 111 15.98 -1.27 -22.36
N ARG A 112 16.67 -1.25 -23.50
CA ARG A 112 18.00 -1.86 -23.66
C ARG A 112 19.13 -1.08 -22.97
N ARG A 113 18.85 0.13 -22.47
CA ARG A 113 19.84 1.06 -21.90
C ARG A 113 19.63 1.34 -20.39
N LYS A 114 18.72 0.62 -19.75
CA LYS A 114 18.45 0.70 -18.30
C LYS A 114 18.96 -0.56 -17.60
#